data_AF-A0A653Z3V6-F1
#
_entry.id   AF-A0A653Z3V6-F1
#
_cell.length_a   1.000
_cell.length_b   1.000
_cell.length_c   1.000
_cell.angle_alpha   90.00
_cell.angle_beta   90.00
_cell.angle_gamma   90.00
#
_symmetry.space_group_name_H-M   'P 1'
#
loop_
_entity.id
_entity.type
_entity.pdbx_description
1 polymer ?
#
loop_
_entity_poly.entity_id
_entity_poly.type
_entity_poly.pdbx_seq_one_letter_code
_entity_poly.pdbx_strand_id
1 'polypeptide(L)' 'MGEGSSVVIIGSTASINPGPSLSVYGTTKAALREMVRSWILDVKGSGVRINLLSPGPVGTQSLR' A
#
# COMPACT_ATOMS: atom_id res chain seq x y z
N MET A 1 19.58 -2.51 3.98
CA MET A 1 18.66 -3.14 4.96
C MET A 1 19.17 -4.54 5.23
N GLY A 2 19.12 -5.03 6.47
CA GLY A 2 19.62 -6.36 6.83
C GLY A 2 18.54 -7.43 6.74
N GLU A 3 18.98 -8.70 6.78
CA GLU A 3 18.09 -9.85 6.95
C GLU A 3 17.14 -9.66 8.14
N GLY A 4 15.86 -10.02 7.96
CA GLY A 4 14.82 -9.84 8.99
C GLY A 4 14.16 -8.45 9.01
N SER A 5 14.63 -7.48 8.21
CA SER A 5 13.99 -6.17 8.10
C SER A 5 12.57 -6.26 7.51
N SER A 6 11.69 -5.35 7.92
CA SER A 6 10.30 -5.28 7.44
C SER A 6 9.91 -3.87 7.04
N VAL A 7 9.24 -3.74 5.91
CA VAL A 7 8.62 -2.49 5.44
C VAL A 7 7.11 -2.69 5.39
N VAL A 8 6.37 -1.72 5.91
CA VAL A 8 4.90 -1.67 5.82
C VAL A 8 4.50 -0.41 5.07
N ILE A 9 3.76 -0.57 3.98
CA ILE A 9 3.27 0.52 3.15
C ILE A 9 1.77 0.67 3.38
N ILE A 10 1.32 1.92 3.57
CA ILE A 10 -0.08 2.23 3.82
C ILE A 10 -0.81 2.49 2.50
N GLY A 11 -1.54 1.48 2.05
CA GLY A 11 -2.48 1.52 0.94
C GLY A 11 -3.84 2.13 1.32
N SER A 12 -4.90 1.64 0.67
CA SER A 12 -6.30 1.99 0.92
C SER A 12 -7.22 1.01 0.19
N THR A 13 -8.44 0.78 0.68
CA THR A 13 -9.48 0.06 -0.08
C THR A 13 -9.89 0.79 -1.37
N ALA A 14 -9.68 2.11 -1.46
CA ALA A 14 -9.94 2.92 -2.66
C ALA A 14 -9.09 2.52 -3.88
N SER A 15 -8.04 1.71 -3.66
CA SER A 15 -7.24 1.13 -4.75
C SER A 15 -7.93 0.00 -5.53
N ILE A 16 -9.09 -0.47 -5.06
CA ILE A 16 -9.92 -1.49 -5.74
C ILE A 16 -11.28 -0.90 -6.07
N ASN A 17 -11.88 -0.18 -5.13
CA ASN A 17 -13.19 0.44 -5.29
C ASN A 17 -13.13 1.90 -4.82
N PRO A 18 -12.61 2.84 -5.62
CA PRO A 18 -12.63 4.25 -5.29
C PRO A 18 -14.06 4.79 -5.36
N GLY A 19 -14.47 5.52 -4.32
CA GLY A 19 -15.71 6.29 -4.36
C GLY A 19 -15.63 7.48 -5.34
N PRO A 20 -16.74 8.18 -5.58
CA PRO A 20 -16.77 9.40 -6.39
C PRO A 20 -15.69 10.40 -5.94
N SER A 21 -15.10 11.12 -6.90
CA SER A 21 -14.05 12.14 -6.67
C SER A 21 -12.71 11.61 -6.11
N LEU A 22 -12.50 10.29 -6.03
CA LEU A 22 -11.25 9.68 -5.57
C LEU A 22 -10.38 9.13 -6.70
N SER A 23 -10.52 9.59 -7.95
CA SER A 23 -9.80 9.00 -9.10
C SER A 23 -8.28 9.03 -8.92
N VAL A 24 -7.69 10.19 -8.61
CA VAL A 24 -6.26 10.35 -8.39
C VAL A 24 -5.82 9.57 -7.13
N TYR A 25 -6.55 9.71 -6.02
CA TYR A 25 -6.24 9.01 -4.78
C TYR A 25 -6.26 7.48 -4.97
N GLY A 26 -7.34 6.93 -5.53
CA GLY A 26 -7.48 5.52 -5.83
C GLY A 26 -6.39 5.01 -6.78
N THR A 27 -6.10 5.76 -7.84
CA THR A 27 -5.04 5.42 -8.81
C THR A 27 -3.68 5.34 -8.14
N THR A 28 -3.32 6.33 -7.31
CA THR A 28 -2.03 6.31 -6.59
C THR A 28 -1.94 5.13 -5.62
N LYS A 29 -3.04 4.80 -4.92
CA LYS A 29 -3.08 3.66 -4.00
C LYS A 29 -3.05 2.32 -4.74
N ALA A 30 -3.56 2.25 -5.97
CA ALA A 30 -3.41 1.09 -6.85
C ALA A 30 -1.96 0.97 -7.35
N ALA A 31 -1.31 2.08 -7.73
CA ALA A 31 0.09 2.09 -8.12
C ALA A 31 1.01 1.56 -7.00
N LEU A 32 0.75 1.94 -5.73
CA LEU A 32 1.50 1.38 -4.59
C LEU A 32 1.37 -0.15 -4.51
N ARG A 33 0.19 -0.73 -4.80
CA ARG A 33 0.01 -2.19 -4.81
C ARG A 33 0.90 -2.86 -5.84
N GLU A 34 0.98 -2.32 -7.05
CA GLU A 34 1.86 -2.88 -8.07
C GLU A 34 3.34 -2.67 -7.74
N MET A 35 3.71 -1.51 -7.20
CA MET A 35 5.08 -1.26 -6.74
C MET A 35 5.52 -2.27 -5.68
N VAL A 36 4.67 -2.57 -4.69
CA VAL A 36 4.98 -3.57 -3.66
C VAL A 36 5.21 -4.95 -4.29
N ARG A 37 4.39 -5.35 -5.26
CA ARG A 37 4.58 -6.64 -5.96
C ARG A 37 5.91 -6.70 -6.69
N SER A 38 6.28 -5.64 -7.41
CA SER A 38 7.58 -5.55 -8.10
C SER A 38 8.73 -5.57 -7.10
N TRP A 39 8.66 -4.78 -6.03
CA TRP A 39 9.73 -4.70 -5.03
C TRP A 39 9.96 -6.01 -4.28
N ILE A 40 8.91 -6.80 -4.02
CA ILE A 40 9.07 -8.14 -3.43
C ILE A 40 9.93 -9.03 -4.34
N LEU A 41 9.81 -8.90 -5.66
CA LEU A 41 10.65 -9.63 -6.62
C LEU A 41 12.09 -9.11 -6.58
N ASP A 42 12.27 -7.79 -6.56
CA ASP A 42 13.58 -7.14 -6.53
C ASP A 42 14.40 -7.50 -5.29
N VAL A 43 13.73 -7.69 -4.14
CA VAL A 43 14.40 -8.03 -2.86
C VAL A 43 14.42 -9.52 -2.56
N LYS A 44 14.02 -10.39 -3.50
CA LYS A 44 13.97 -11.83 -3.28
C LYS A 44 15.34 -12.38 -2.87
N GLY A 45 15.38 -13.17 -1.79
CA GLY A 45 16.61 -13.76 -1.25
C GLY A 45 17.38 -12.86 -0.28
N SER A 46 17.00 -11.59 -0.10
CA SER A 46 17.64 -10.67 0.86
C SER A 46 17.19 -10.87 2.32
N GLY A 47 16.14 -11.67 2.55
CA GLY A 47 15.50 -11.79 3.87
C GLY A 47 14.67 -10.56 4.29
N VAL A 48 14.51 -9.55 3.42
CA VAL A 48 13.65 -8.38 3.65
C VAL A 48 12.20 -8.70 3.27
N ARG A 49 11.25 -8.28 4.11
CA ARG A 49 9.80 -8.38 3.83
C ARG A 49 9.20 -7.02 3.55
N ILE A 50 8.34 -6.94 2.54
CA ILE A 50 7.57 -5.74 2.21
C ILE A 50 6.11 -6.14 2.14
N ASN A 51 5.25 -5.43 2.89
CA ASN A 51 3.81 -5.67 2.90
C ASN A 51 3.05 -4.36 2.72
N LEU A 52 1.87 -4.45 2.09
CA LEU A 52 0.95 -3.32 1.96
C LEU A 52 -0.32 -3.60 2.77
N LEU A 53 -0.67 -2.66 3.66
CA LEU A 53 -1.91 -2.68 4.42
C LEU A 53 -2.91 -1.75 3.73
N SER A 54 -4.15 -2.19 3.52
CA SER A 54 -5.21 -1.38 2.91
C SER A 54 -6.33 -1.05 3.91
N PRO A 55 -6.23 0.06 4.66
CA PRO A 55 -7.32 0.51 5.51
C PRO A 55 -8.56 0.90 4.70
N GLY A 56 -9.74 0.65 5.30
CA GLY A 56 -10.98 1.32 4.93
C GLY A 56 -11.10 2.69 5.61
N PRO A 57 -12.32 3.26 5.68
CA PRO A 57 -12.56 4.47 6.48
C PRO A 57 -12.19 4.24 7.96
N VAL A 58 -11.44 5.18 8.53
CA VAL A 58 -11.01 5.16 9.94
C VAL A 58 -11.47 6.47 10.58
N GLY A 59 -11.96 6.41 11.83
CA GLY A 59 -12.52 7.56 12.57
C GLY A 59 -11.51 8.67 12.94
N THR A 60 -10.94 9.30 11.92
CA THR A 60 -10.01 10.44 12.02
C THR A 60 -10.75 11.76 11.81
N GLN A 61 -10.17 12.87 12.22
CA GLN A 61 -10.79 14.20 12.07
C GLN A 61 -11.14 14.53 10.61
N SER A 62 -10.38 14.04 9.63
CA SER A 62 -10.65 14.26 8.20
C SER A 62 -11.91 13.56 7.66
N LEU A 63 -12.46 12.60 8.42
CA LEU A 63 -13.61 11.79 8.00
C LEU A 63 -14.84 12.01 8.91
N ARG A 64 -14.82 13.04 9.75
CA ARG A 64 -15.96 13.52 10.54
C ARG A 64 -16.54 14.76 9.90
#